data_AF-A0A2V7WKR1-F1
#
_entry.id   AF-A0A2V7WKR1-F1
#
_cell.length_a   1.000
_cell.length_b   1.000
_cell.length_c   1.000
_cell.angle_alpha   90.00
_cell.angle_beta   90.00
_cell.angle_gamma   90.00
#
_symmetry.space_group_name_H-M   'P 1'
#
loop_
_entity.id
_entity.type
_entity.pdbx_description
1 polymer ?
#
loop_
_entity_poly.entity_id
_entity_poly.type
_entity_poly.pdbx_seq_one_letter_code
_entity_poly.pdbx_strand_id
1 'polypeptide(L)'
;MPFPPHIAQVLEAFAVPADTKAALYDLYVAMGEEALEVFGDIAEGIDSPTNLRPEHTVGVRTRLVERYLTRNHPLWRSGQPTGSLYRPRALQGRASGLAIPLGSIHSHAERVLGDDQPVPAGILMQGRNAHSNGRQETISFDFVADDLGDAIAIGQAQGQQHTLPGSVGATSGSIDAERSLALIWEIQPNVFKPAGERNRAIAKVYRRHRNWHIITLVAAMDWLRARKFRVYIVQGKALAATHEVNPAKPLSQAIVDLHNRTVQNVIKGLSLQVVDATRDDEQLLLDSSVMNTGLYQHVTRHGASSAIWRAE
;
A
#
# COMPACT_ATOMS: atom_id res chain seq x y z
N MET A 1 15.80 -2.17 -19.69
CA MET A 1 15.08 -2.62 -20.91
C MET A 1 14.46 -1.39 -21.56
N PRO A 2 14.41 -1.31 -22.91
CA PRO A 2 13.73 -0.23 -23.63
C PRO A 2 12.22 -0.48 -23.73
N PHE A 3 11.47 0.49 -24.24
CA PHE A 3 10.06 0.31 -24.63
C PHE A 3 9.90 -0.86 -25.62
N PRO A 4 8.70 -1.49 -25.67
CA PRO A 4 8.37 -2.39 -26.77
C PRO A 4 8.62 -1.73 -28.13
N PRO A 5 9.09 -2.48 -29.16
CA PRO A 5 9.56 -1.89 -30.42
C PRO A 5 8.56 -0.96 -31.11
N HIS A 6 7.26 -1.31 -31.08
CA HIS A 6 6.22 -0.50 -31.69
C HIS A 6 6.03 0.86 -30.98
N ILE A 7 6.12 0.91 -29.64
CA ILE A 7 6.08 2.16 -28.87
C ILE A 7 7.35 2.99 -29.13
N ALA A 8 8.52 2.33 -29.15
CA ALA A 8 9.79 3.02 -29.42
C ALA A 8 9.78 3.71 -30.80
N GLN A 9 9.28 3.02 -31.84
CA GLN A 9 9.14 3.57 -33.19
C GLN A 9 8.24 4.80 -33.24
N VAL A 10 7.11 4.79 -32.52
CA VAL A 10 6.21 5.96 -32.45
C VAL A 10 6.92 7.14 -31.79
N LEU A 11 7.54 6.93 -30.63
CA LEU A 11 8.25 8.00 -29.93
C LEU A 11 9.43 8.56 -30.73
N GLU A 12 10.10 7.73 -31.54
CA GLU A 12 11.15 8.16 -32.47
C GLU A 12 10.59 8.94 -33.67
N ALA A 13 9.47 8.49 -34.25
CA ALA A 13 8.81 9.17 -35.37
C ALA A 13 8.35 10.59 -34.99
N PHE A 14 7.90 10.77 -33.74
CA PHE A 14 7.55 12.08 -33.18
C PHE A 14 8.75 12.85 -32.63
N ALA A 15 9.98 12.33 -32.78
CA ALA A 15 11.21 12.96 -32.30
C ALA A 15 11.15 13.37 -30.82
N VAL A 16 10.53 12.54 -29.97
CA VAL A 16 10.43 12.78 -28.53
C VAL A 16 11.84 12.74 -27.92
N PRO A 17 12.25 13.78 -27.16
CA PRO A 17 13.58 13.83 -26.55
C PRO A 17 13.89 12.64 -25.63
N ALA A 18 15.16 12.22 -25.61
CA ALA A 18 15.59 10.99 -24.93
C ALA A 18 15.37 11.01 -23.40
N ASP A 19 15.56 12.16 -22.78
CA ASP A 19 15.28 12.41 -21.36
C ASP A 19 13.79 12.27 -21.03
N THR A 20 12.93 12.80 -21.91
CA THR A 20 11.47 12.67 -21.80
C THR A 20 11.03 11.22 -21.99
N LYS A 21 11.62 10.51 -22.96
CA LYS A 21 11.37 9.07 -23.16
C LYS A 21 11.76 8.26 -21.93
N ALA A 22 12.88 8.58 -21.28
CA ALA A 22 13.31 7.90 -20.06
C ALA A 22 12.32 8.13 -18.91
N ALA A 23 11.89 9.38 -18.68
CA ALA A 23 10.88 9.70 -17.66
C ALA A 23 9.53 9.01 -17.93
N LEU A 24 9.09 8.99 -19.20
CA LEU A 24 7.88 8.30 -19.61
C LEU A 24 7.99 6.78 -19.46
N TYR A 25 9.17 6.20 -19.72
CA TYR A 25 9.40 4.77 -19.57
C TYR A 25 9.23 4.32 -18.11
N ASP A 26 9.71 5.10 -17.15
CA ASP A 26 9.51 4.79 -15.73
C ASP A 26 8.02 4.79 -15.34
N LEU A 27 7.22 5.70 -15.90
CA LEU A 27 5.77 5.74 -15.70
C LEU A 27 5.09 4.54 -16.36
N TYR A 28 5.46 4.20 -17.60
CA TYR A 28 4.95 3.03 -18.31
C TYR A 28 5.25 1.74 -17.57
N VAL A 29 6.46 1.58 -17.02
CA VAL A 29 6.79 0.38 -16.24
C VAL A 29 5.94 0.30 -14.96
N ALA A 30 5.70 1.43 -14.30
CA ALA A 30 5.02 1.47 -13.00
C ALA A 30 3.48 1.42 -13.10
N MET A 31 2.89 1.94 -14.19
CA MET A 31 1.44 2.17 -14.32
C MET A 31 0.87 1.61 -15.64
N GLY A 32 1.74 1.27 -16.59
CA GLY A 32 1.43 0.60 -17.85
C GLY A 32 1.06 1.51 -19.01
N GLU A 33 0.40 0.92 -20.01
CA GLU A 33 0.06 1.56 -21.28
C GLU A 33 -0.83 2.80 -21.14
N GLU A 34 -1.73 2.84 -20.15
CA GLU A 34 -2.57 4.03 -19.89
C GLU A 34 -1.69 5.28 -19.64
N ALA A 35 -0.45 5.13 -19.15
CA ALA A 35 0.48 6.25 -19.00
C ALA A 35 0.90 6.88 -20.34
N LEU A 36 0.95 6.09 -21.40
CA LEU A 36 1.24 6.57 -22.76
C LEU A 36 0.04 7.32 -23.34
N GLU A 37 -1.18 6.86 -23.09
CA GLU A 37 -2.41 7.55 -23.50
C GLU A 37 -2.53 8.92 -22.83
N VAL A 38 -2.37 8.98 -21.50
CA VAL A 38 -2.40 10.26 -20.76
C VAL A 38 -1.27 11.18 -21.20
N PHE A 39 -0.10 10.64 -21.53
CA PHE A 39 0.99 11.44 -22.08
C PHE A 39 0.65 11.96 -23.48
N GLY A 40 -0.01 11.16 -24.31
CA GLY A 40 -0.57 11.59 -25.61
C GLY A 40 -1.49 12.80 -25.45
N ASP A 41 -2.46 12.74 -24.54
CA ASP A 41 -3.39 13.86 -24.26
C ASP A 41 -2.65 15.14 -23.82
N ILE A 42 -1.52 15.00 -23.12
CA ILE A 42 -0.68 16.14 -22.73
C ILE A 42 0.09 16.65 -23.95
N ALA A 43 0.63 15.76 -24.77
CA ALA A 43 1.43 16.09 -25.94
C ALA A 43 0.61 16.79 -27.03
N GLU A 44 -0.68 16.47 -27.18
CA GLU A 44 -1.60 17.16 -28.09
C GLU A 44 -1.74 18.66 -27.77
N GLY A 45 -1.52 19.06 -26.51
CA GLY A 45 -1.53 20.45 -26.07
C GLY A 45 -0.21 21.19 -26.29
N ILE A 46 0.81 20.56 -26.87
CA ILE A 46 2.14 21.13 -27.11
C ILE A 46 2.31 21.40 -28.61
N ASP A 47 2.76 22.60 -28.97
CA ASP A 47 2.89 23.06 -30.36
C ASP A 47 3.71 22.12 -31.26
N SER A 48 4.70 21.41 -30.68
CA SER A 48 5.48 20.39 -31.36
C SER A 48 5.93 19.29 -30.39
N PRO A 49 5.84 18.00 -30.75
CA PRO A 49 6.39 16.90 -29.96
C PRO A 49 7.89 17.01 -29.67
N THR A 50 8.67 17.72 -30.50
CA THR A 50 10.09 18.00 -30.23
C THR A 50 10.31 18.91 -29.03
N ASN A 51 9.29 19.67 -28.63
CA ASN A 51 9.30 20.57 -27.47
C ASN A 51 8.88 19.85 -26.19
N LEU A 52 8.59 18.55 -26.25
CA LEU A 52 8.32 17.75 -25.06
C LEU A 52 9.56 17.72 -24.16
N ARG A 53 9.33 17.77 -22.85
CA ARG A 53 10.36 17.81 -21.83
C ARG A 53 9.96 16.91 -20.66
N PRO A 54 10.91 16.48 -19.81
CA PRO A 54 10.59 15.66 -18.64
C PRO A 54 9.50 16.26 -17.74
N GLU A 55 9.41 17.59 -17.63
CA GLU A 55 8.40 18.29 -16.82
C GLU A 55 6.96 18.01 -17.31
N HIS A 56 6.77 17.74 -18.60
CA HIS A 56 5.45 17.40 -19.15
C HIS A 56 4.97 16.02 -18.71
N THR A 57 5.85 15.16 -18.19
CA THR A 57 5.47 13.87 -17.61
C THR A 57 4.96 13.98 -16.16
N VAL A 58 5.19 15.12 -15.49
CA VAL A 58 4.84 15.32 -14.08
C VAL A 58 3.32 15.19 -13.85
N GLY A 59 2.51 15.66 -14.80
CA GLY A 59 1.05 15.58 -14.73
C GLY A 59 0.45 14.20 -15.01
N VAL A 60 1.22 13.28 -15.62
CA VAL A 60 0.71 11.97 -16.07
C VAL A 60 0.19 11.16 -14.89
N ARG A 61 0.98 11.04 -13.82
CA ARG A 61 0.60 10.26 -12.62
C ARG A 61 -0.71 10.76 -12.02
N THR A 62 -0.83 12.08 -11.83
CA THR A 62 -2.02 12.71 -11.23
C THR A 62 -3.28 12.41 -12.04
N ARG A 63 -3.21 12.59 -13.37
CA ARG A 63 -4.34 12.31 -14.28
C ARG A 63 -4.69 10.83 -14.33
N LEU A 64 -3.70 9.93 -14.30
CA LEU A 64 -3.93 8.49 -14.24
C LEU A 64 -4.65 8.06 -12.97
N VAL A 65 -4.21 8.57 -11.82
CA VAL A 65 -4.86 8.26 -10.53
C VAL A 65 -6.31 8.70 -10.53
N GLU A 66 -6.58 9.92 -11.01
CA GLU A 66 -7.94 10.43 -11.13
C GLU A 66 -8.81 9.61 -12.09
N ARG A 67 -8.29 9.27 -13.29
CA ARG A 67 -9.00 8.40 -14.25
C ARG A 67 -9.29 7.02 -13.66
N TYR A 68 -8.29 6.41 -13.02
CA TYR A 68 -8.41 5.10 -12.39
C TYR A 68 -9.47 5.09 -11.29
N LEU A 69 -9.45 6.09 -10.40
CA LEU A 69 -10.43 6.24 -9.33
C LEU A 69 -11.83 6.50 -9.88
N THR A 70 -11.97 7.41 -10.85
CA THR A 70 -13.26 7.73 -11.47
C THR A 70 -13.91 6.50 -12.10
N ARG A 71 -13.12 5.67 -12.79
CA ARG A 71 -13.59 4.43 -13.42
C ARG A 71 -13.95 3.35 -12.39
N ASN A 72 -13.11 3.15 -11.38
CA ASN A 72 -13.18 1.97 -10.54
C ASN A 72 -13.94 2.17 -9.22
N HIS A 73 -14.05 3.40 -8.72
CA HIS A 73 -14.71 3.68 -7.45
C HIS A 73 -16.18 3.24 -7.42
N PRO A 74 -17.01 3.48 -8.46
CA PRO A 74 -18.37 2.94 -8.51
C PRO A 74 -18.41 1.40 -8.48
N LEU A 75 -17.45 0.75 -9.15
CA LEU A 75 -17.33 -0.71 -9.17
C LEU A 75 -17.00 -1.24 -7.77
N TRP A 76 -16.06 -0.61 -7.07
CA TRP A 76 -15.71 -0.98 -5.70
C TRP A 76 -16.87 -0.80 -4.72
N ARG A 77 -17.65 0.29 -4.85
CA ARG A 77 -18.88 0.48 -4.05
C ARG A 77 -19.89 -0.63 -4.29
N SER A 78 -19.94 -1.17 -5.51
CA SER A 78 -20.79 -2.31 -5.87
C SER A 78 -20.18 -3.68 -5.52
N GLY A 79 -19.02 -3.73 -4.87
CA GLY A 79 -18.36 -4.98 -4.48
C GLY A 79 -17.61 -5.69 -5.62
N GLN A 80 -17.35 -5.01 -6.74
CA GLN A 80 -16.69 -5.60 -7.90
C GLN A 80 -15.16 -5.41 -7.84
N PRO A 81 -14.36 -6.49 -7.94
CA PRO A 81 -12.91 -6.39 -8.04
C PRO A 81 -12.45 -5.72 -9.34
N THR A 82 -11.32 -5.01 -9.28
CA THR A 82 -10.69 -4.39 -10.46
C THR A 82 -9.20 -4.74 -10.53
N GLY A 83 -8.57 -4.55 -11.70
CA GLY A 83 -7.11 -4.63 -11.80
C GLY A 83 -6.45 -3.52 -10.97
N SER A 84 -5.32 -3.82 -10.32
CA SER A 84 -4.50 -2.82 -9.63
C SER A 84 -3.88 -1.81 -10.60
N LEU A 85 -3.80 -0.53 -10.19
CA LEU A 85 -3.13 0.52 -10.97
C LEU A 85 -1.63 0.27 -11.08
N TYR A 86 -0.99 -0.11 -9.97
CA TYR A 86 0.46 -0.28 -9.92
C TYR A 86 0.89 -1.63 -10.48
N ARG A 87 1.90 -1.61 -11.35
CA ARG A 87 2.42 -2.77 -12.07
C ARG A 87 3.83 -3.12 -11.57
N PRO A 88 4.13 -4.40 -11.24
CA PRO A 88 5.47 -4.80 -10.84
C PRO A 88 6.46 -4.63 -11.99
N ARG A 89 7.67 -4.13 -11.70
CA ARG A 89 8.75 -4.08 -12.71
C ARG A 89 9.06 -5.46 -13.32
N ALA A 90 8.93 -6.51 -12.50
CA ALA A 90 9.18 -7.90 -12.90
C ALA A 90 8.08 -8.48 -13.82
N LEU A 91 6.88 -7.88 -13.85
CA LEU A 91 5.74 -8.33 -14.66
C LEU A 91 5.35 -7.26 -15.68
N GLN A 92 6.35 -6.66 -16.34
CA GLN A 92 6.22 -5.54 -17.30
C GLN A 92 4.82 -5.38 -17.92
N GLY A 93 4.15 -4.29 -17.57
CA GLY A 93 2.85 -3.96 -18.16
C GLY A 93 1.68 -4.83 -17.70
N ARG A 94 1.81 -5.72 -16.72
CA ARG A 94 0.69 -6.47 -16.13
C ARG A 94 0.34 -5.95 -14.74
N ALA A 95 -0.94 -5.95 -14.40
CA ALA A 95 -1.40 -5.56 -13.06
C ALA A 95 -0.73 -6.44 -11.99
N SER A 96 -0.39 -5.84 -10.84
CA SER A 96 0.19 -6.58 -9.70
C SER A 96 -0.76 -7.62 -9.12
N GLY A 97 -2.05 -7.55 -9.43
CA GLY A 97 -3.12 -8.37 -8.91
C GLY A 97 -4.45 -7.64 -9.02
N LEU A 98 -5.42 -8.07 -8.22
CA LEU A 98 -6.72 -7.43 -8.10
C LEU A 98 -6.78 -6.52 -6.88
N ALA A 99 -7.48 -5.40 -7.01
CA ALA A 99 -8.03 -4.61 -5.92
C ALA A 99 -9.43 -5.15 -5.61
N ILE A 100 -9.58 -5.80 -4.46
CA ILE A 100 -10.79 -6.54 -4.09
C ILE A 100 -11.52 -5.76 -2.98
N PRO A 101 -12.71 -5.20 -3.24
CA PRO A 101 -13.51 -4.62 -2.18
C PRO A 101 -13.98 -5.71 -1.22
N LEU A 102 -13.71 -5.53 0.07
CA LEU A 102 -14.17 -6.42 1.15
C LEU A 102 -15.56 -6.04 1.67
N GLY A 103 -16.12 -4.93 1.20
CA GLY A 103 -17.40 -4.39 1.64
C GLY A 103 -17.26 -3.36 2.76
N SER A 104 -18.35 -3.17 3.50
CA SER A 104 -18.41 -2.23 4.62
C SER A 104 -17.50 -2.66 5.77
N ILE A 105 -17.14 -1.70 6.61
CA ILE A 105 -16.37 -1.94 7.83
C ILE A 105 -17.09 -2.97 8.72
N HIS A 106 -16.37 -4.01 9.16
CA HIS A 106 -16.92 -5.06 10.00
C HIS A 106 -17.31 -4.55 11.40
N SER A 107 -18.32 -5.16 12.01
CA SER A 107 -18.77 -4.85 13.39
C SER A 107 -17.67 -5.00 14.45
N HIS A 108 -16.62 -5.79 14.19
CA HIS A 108 -15.43 -5.83 15.05
C HIS A 108 -14.69 -4.49 15.09
N ALA A 109 -14.54 -3.82 13.95
CA ALA A 109 -13.83 -2.54 13.89
C ALA A 109 -14.62 -1.44 14.61
N GLU A 110 -15.95 -1.45 14.53
CA GLU A 110 -16.81 -0.55 15.31
C GLU A 110 -16.61 -0.76 16.81
N ARG A 111 -16.58 -2.02 17.27
CA ARG A 111 -16.32 -2.36 18.67
C ARG A 111 -14.94 -1.93 19.16
N VAL A 112 -13.92 -2.00 18.31
CA VAL A 112 -12.54 -1.61 18.67
C VAL A 112 -12.39 -0.09 18.78
N LEU A 113 -13.10 0.68 17.95
CA LEU A 113 -12.99 2.14 17.91
C LEU A 113 -13.65 2.82 19.12
N GLY A 114 -14.61 2.16 19.75
CA GLY A 114 -15.38 2.73 20.87
C GLY A 114 -16.27 3.90 20.43
N ASP A 115 -17.19 4.32 21.29
CA ASP A 115 -18.26 5.25 20.92
C ASP A 115 -17.77 6.68 20.62
N ASP A 116 -16.63 7.09 21.19
CA ASP A 116 -16.08 8.45 21.07
C ASP A 116 -15.26 8.69 19.80
N GLN A 117 -15.02 7.64 19.00
CA GLN A 117 -14.19 7.72 17.81
C GLN A 117 -15.01 7.43 16.55
N PRO A 118 -15.08 8.36 15.59
CA PRO A 118 -15.84 8.15 14.39
C PRO A 118 -15.23 7.00 13.59
N VAL A 119 -16.10 6.07 13.19
CA VAL A 119 -15.80 5.06 12.19
C VAL A 119 -15.80 5.77 10.82
N PRO A 120 -14.65 5.87 10.12
CA PRO A 120 -14.63 6.52 8.81
C PRO A 120 -15.52 5.79 7.81
N ALA A 121 -16.28 6.54 7.02
CA ALA A 121 -17.03 5.99 5.89
C ALA A 121 -16.09 5.70 4.71
N GLY A 122 -16.19 4.50 4.15
CA GLY A 122 -15.33 4.07 3.04
C GLY A 122 -15.40 2.59 2.74
N ILE A 123 -14.55 2.19 1.81
CA ILE A 123 -14.48 0.87 1.23
C ILE A 123 -13.18 0.23 1.69
N LEU A 124 -13.29 -0.92 2.37
CA LEU A 124 -12.13 -1.74 2.67
C LEU A 124 -11.70 -2.49 1.42
N MET A 125 -10.41 -2.42 1.12
CA MET A 125 -9.83 -3.02 -0.06
C MET A 125 -8.78 -4.04 0.36
N GLN A 126 -8.75 -5.18 -0.30
CA GLN A 126 -7.65 -6.13 -0.23
C GLN A 126 -6.88 -6.14 -1.55
N GLY A 127 -5.56 -6.20 -1.47
CA GLY A 127 -4.67 -6.30 -2.61
C GLY A 127 -3.35 -6.95 -2.25
N ARG A 128 -2.36 -6.77 -3.12
CA ARG A 128 -0.96 -7.17 -2.88
C ARG A 128 -0.12 -5.94 -2.62
N ASN A 129 0.81 -6.00 -1.69
CA ASN A 129 1.62 -4.84 -1.33
C ASN A 129 2.43 -4.32 -2.53
N ALA A 130 2.21 -3.06 -2.90
CA ALA A 130 2.86 -2.47 -4.08
C ALA A 130 4.35 -2.16 -3.82
N HIS A 131 4.74 -1.85 -2.58
CA HIS A 131 6.12 -1.52 -2.21
C HIS A 131 7.08 -2.71 -2.38
N SER A 132 6.58 -3.94 -2.23
CA SER A 132 7.36 -5.16 -2.45
C SER A 132 7.32 -5.65 -3.90
N ASN A 133 6.95 -4.80 -4.87
CA ASN A 133 6.68 -5.18 -6.27
C ASN A 133 5.48 -6.13 -6.45
N GLY A 134 4.49 -6.12 -5.55
CA GLY A 134 3.26 -6.90 -5.72
C GLY A 134 3.49 -8.41 -5.81
N ARG A 135 4.48 -8.93 -5.09
CA ARG A 135 4.76 -10.38 -5.06
C ARG A 135 3.54 -11.14 -4.57
N GLN A 136 3.37 -12.36 -5.06
CA GLN A 136 2.16 -13.16 -4.85
C GLN A 136 1.90 -13.46 -3.37
N GLU A 137 2.96 -13.66 -2.61
CA GLU A 137 2.96 -13.93 -1.17
C GLU A 137 2.63 -12.70 -0.33
N THR A 138 2.51 -11.50 -0.92
CA THR A 138 2.20 -10.28 -0.15
C THR A 138 0.72 -9.98 -0.14
N ILE A 139 0.24 -9.50 1.01
CA ILE A 139 -1.12 -9.03 1.24
C ILE A 139 -1.07 -7.57 1.68
N SER A 140 -2.08 -6.81 1.29
CA SER A 140 -2.30 -5.45 1.77
C SER A 140 -3.79 -5.21 1.96
N PHE A 141 -4.11 -4.47 3.00
CA PHE A 141 -5.45 -4.02 3.35
C PHE A 141 -5.41 -2.50 3.39
N ASP A 142 -6.15 -1.88 2.49
CA ASP A 142 -6.19 -0.44 2.33
C ASP A 142 -7.61 0.06 2.57
N PHE A 143 -7.74 1.33 2.95
CA PHE A 143 -9.02 1.99 3.12
C PHE A 143 -9.20 3.10 2.09
N VAL A 144 -10.26 3.04 1.28
CA VAL A 144 -10.60 4.09 0.30
C VAL A 144 -11.80 4.87 0.80
N ALA A 145 -11.76 6.20 0.72
CA ALA A 145 -12.89 7.04 1.12
C ALA A 145 -14.14 6.73 0.27
N ASP A 146 -15.34 6.76 0.88
CA ASP A 146 -16.60 6.55 0.15
C ASP A 146 -16.93 7.71 -0.80
N ASP A 147 -16.43 8.90 -0.50
CA ASP A 147 -16.49 10.05 -1.40
C ASP A 147 -15.34 9.98 -2.43
N LEU A 148 -15.69 9.99 -3.72
CA LEU A 148 -14.71 9.95 -4.81
C LEU A 148 -13.79 11.18 -4.79
N GLY A 149 -14.32 12.36 -4.45
CA GLY A 149 -13.52 13.59 -4.35
C GLY A 149 -12.44 13.48 -3.29
N ASP A 150 -12.77 12.92 -2.12
CA ASP A 150 -11.82 12.63 -1.05
C ASP A 150 -10.76 11.60 -1.49
N ALA A 151 -11.18 10.51 -2.16
CA ALA A 151 -10.26 9.51 -2.69
C ALA A 151 -9.29 10.10 -3.73
N ILE A 152 -9.78 10.94 -4.65
CA ILE A 152 -8.95 11.66 -5.63
C ILE A 152 -8.00 12.60 -4.90
N ALA A 153 -8.48 13.39 -3.94
CA ALA A 153 -7.65 14.32 -3.19
C ALA A 153 -6.51 13.60 -2.42
N ILE A 154 -6.78 12.42 -1.87
CA ILE A 154 -5.76 11.56 -1.26
C ILE A 154 -4.78 11.07 -2.33
N GLY A 155 -5.28 10.56 -3.45
CA GLY A 155 -4.44 9.98 -4.50
C GLY A 155 -3.53 11.00 -5.19
N GLN A 156 -3.97 12.25 -5.29
CA GLN A 156 -3.20 13.36 -5.85
C GLN A 156 -2.25 14.03 -4.83
N ALA A 157 -2.36 13.70 -3.54
CA ALA A 157 -1.47 14.25 -2.53
C ALA A 157 -0.01 13.88 -2.84
N GLN A 158 0.89 14.87 -2.81
CA GLN A 158 2.31 14.61 -2.97
C GLN A 158 2.80 13.70 -1.83
N GLY A 159 3.44 12.57 -2.14
CA GLY A 159 3.89 11.68 -1.09
C GLY A 159 4.16 10.25 -1.47
N GLN A 160 4.54 9.46 -0.46
CA GLN A 160 4.61 8.01 -0.60
C GLN A 160 3.18 7.50 -0.78
N GLN A 161 2.92 6.96 -1.97
CA GLN A 161 1.62 6.41 -2.33
C GLN A 161 1.46 5.03 -1.69
N HIS A 162 0.27 4.77 -1.16
CA HIS A 162 -0.11 3.48 -0.61
C HIS A 162 -0.26 2.41 -1.71
N THR A 163 -0.49 1.17 -1.32
CA THR A 163 -0.67 0.03 -2.23
C THR A 163 -1.78 0.28 -3.25
N LEU A 164 -2.84 0.99 -2.86
CA LEU A 164 -3.91 1.44 -3.75
C LEU A 164 -3.95 2.97 -3.88
N PRO A 165 -4.10 3.51 -5.10
CA PRO A 165 -4.27 4.94 -5.31
C PRO A 165 -5.48 5.48 -4.53
N GLY A 166 -5.34 6.64 -3.91
CA GLY A 166 -6.43 7.27 -3.16
C GLY A 166 -6.80 6.58 -1.84
N SER A 167 -6.04 5.55 -1.44
CA SER A 167 -6.26 4.83 -0.20
C SER A 167 -5.39 5.35 0.93
N VAL A 168 -5.74 4.94 2.16
CA VAL A 168 -5.04 5.29 3.40
C VAL A 168 -4.92 4.09 4.31
N GLY A 169 -3.94 4.15 5.21
CA GLY A 169 -3.87 3.29 6.38
C GLY A 169 -3.45 1.86 6.11
N ALA A 170 -2.69 1.59 5.07
CA ALA A 170 -2.29 0.26 4.66
C ALA A 170 -1.83 -0.61 5.86
N THR A 171 -2.42 -1.80 5.97
CA THR A 171 -1.86 -2.91 6.76
C THR A 171 -1.37 -3.95 5.77
N SER A 172 -0.07 -4.27 5.80
CA SER A 172 0.55 -5.18 4.85
C SER A 172 1.36 -6.27 5.54
N GLY A 173 1.45 -7.39 4.84
CA GLY A 173 2.13 -8.57 5.33
C GLY A 173 2.53 -9.52 4.22
N SER A 174 3.13 -10.62 4.63
CA SER A 174 3.44 -11.77 3.77
C SER A 174 2.74 -13.01 4.31
N ILE A 175 2.40 -13.94 3.42
CA ILE A 175 1.78 -15.22 3.77
C ILE A 175 2.58 -16.39 3.20
N ASP A 176 2.65 -17.46 3.98
CA ASP A 176 3.04 -18.79 3.54
C ASP A 176 1.78 -19.66 3.64
N ALA A 177 1.13 -19.86 2.49
CA ALA A 177 -0.12 -20.61 2.41
C ALA A 177 0.07 -22.10 2.71
N GLU A 178 1.23 -22.67 2.37
CA GLU A 178 1.51 -24.10 2.59
C GLU A 178 1.63 -24.40 4.08
N ARG A 179 2.28 -23.52 4.83
CA ARG A 179 2.44 -23.64 6.29
C ARG A 179 1.33 -22.95 7.09
N SER A 180 0.40 -22.28 6.43
CA SER A 180 -0.64 -21.44 7.04
C SER A 180 -0.06 -20.41 8.01
N LEU A 181 1.03 -19.75 7.63
CA LEU A 181 1.66 -18.68 8.41
C LEU A 181 1.41 -17.33 7.74
N ALA A 182 1.17 -16.30 8.55
CA ALA A 182 1.08 -14.93 8.07
C ALA A 182 1.90 -14.02 8.97
N LEU A 183 2.66 -13.11 8.37
CA LEU A 183 3.44 -12.09 9.07
C LEU A 183 3.00 -10.71 8.62
N ILE A 184 2.39 -9.95 9.53
CA ILE A 184 2.09 -8.54 9.35
C ILE A 184 3.33 -7.73 9.74
N TRP A 185 3.92 -7.03 8.78
CA TRP A 185 5.17 -6.28 8.98
C TRP A 185 5.04 -4.79 8.74
N GLU A 186 3.89 -4.34 8.23
CA GLU A 186 3.56 -2.93 8.06
C GLU A 186 2.15 -2.68 8.57
N ILE A 187 2.05 -1.77 9.54
CA ILE A 187 0.80 -1.13 9.94
C ILE A 187 1.12 0.35 9.83
N GLN A 188 0.36 1.09 9.04
CA GLN A 188 0.63 2.51 8.81
C GLN A 188 -0.29 3.38 9.69
N PRO A 189 0.09 3.65 10.97
CA PRO A 189 -0.72 4.49 11.83
C PRO A 189 -0.63 5.96 11.44
N ASN A 190 0.45 6.36 10.76
CA ASN A 190 0.64 7.71 10.30
C ASN A 190 0.04 7.91 8.93
N VAL A 191 -0.67 9.02 8.79
CA VAL A 191 -0.81 9.69 7.51
C VAL A 191 0.57 10.08 7.04
N PHE A 192 1.02 9.57 5.90
CA PHE A 192 2.04 10.31 5.17
C PHE A 192 1.41 11.64 4.76
N LYS A 193 1.68 12.71 5.53
CA LYS A 193 1.35 14.08 5.13
C LYS A 193 2.56 14.59 4.36
N PRO A 194 2.44 15.01 3.09
CA PRO A 194 3.53 15.74 2.45
C PRO A 194 4.05 16.84 3.38
N ALA A 195 5.33 16.77 3.72
CA ALA A 195 5.98 17.85 4.42
C ALA A 195 6.10 19.03 3.44
N GLY A 196 5.53 20.18 3.79
CA GLY A 196 5.81 21.44 3.08
C GLY A 196 4.59 22.18 2.54
N GLU A 197 3.48 21.51 2.24
CA GLU A 197 2.27 22.19 1.78
C GLU A 197 1.16 22.03 2.80
N ARG A 198 0.78 23.14 3.45
CA ARG A 198 -0.40 23.22 4.34
C ARG A 198 -1.68 23.10 3.51
N ASN A 199 -1.90 21.97 2.85
CA ASN A 199 -3.16 21.68 2.18
C ASN A 199 -4.21 21.38 3.26
N ARG A 200 -4.91 22.43 3.71
CA ARG A 200 -5.95 22.34 4.75
C ARG A 200 -7.08 21.38 4.36
N ALA A 201 -7.38 21.27 3.06
CA ALA A 201 -8.41 20.37 2.55
C ALA A 201 -7.99 18.91 2.77
N ILE A 202 -6.79 18.53 2.31
CA ILE A 202 -6.23 17.18 2.52
C ILE A 202 -6.08 16.87 4.03
N ALA A 203 -5.68 17.85 4.85
CA ALA A 203 -5.61 17.67 6.30
C ALA A 203 -6.99 17.44 6.95
N LYS A 204 -8.07 18.00 6.38
CA LYS A 204 -9.45 17.72 6.81
C LYS A 204 -9.86 16.29 6.43
N VAL A 205 -9.56 15.85 5.21
CA VAL A 205 -9.77 14.47 4.76
C VAL A 205 -9.09 13.50 5.73
N TYR A 206 -7.79 13.69 5.98
CA TYR A 206 -7.06 12.81 6.90
C TYR A 206 -7.58 12.84 8.34
N ARG A 207 -8.08 13.95 8.85
CA ARG A 207 -8.68 13.98 10.20
C ARG A 207 -9.99 13.19 10.29
N ARG A 208 -10.78 13.17 9.21
CA ARG A 208 -11.99 12.33 9.11
C ARG A 208 -11.64 10.84 9.12
N HIS A 209 -10.50 10.47 8.54
CA HIS A 209 -10.11 9.07 8.44
C HIS A 209 -9.11 8.59 9.49
N ARG A 210 -8.78 9.38 10.53
CA ARG A 210 -7.71 9.16 11.53
C ARG A 210 -7.55 7.75 12.10
N ASN A 211 -8.58 6.93 12.03
CA ASN A 211 -8.68 5.57 12.55
C ASN A 211 -8.51 4.47 11.49
N TRP A 212 -8.12 4.81 10.25
CA TRP A 212 -7.89 3.85 9.16
C TRP A 212 -7.01 2.67 9.58
N HIS A 213 -5.98 2.93 10.39
CA HIS A 213 -4.95 1.95 10.76
C HIS A 213 -5.48 0.87 11.69
N ILE A 214 -6.49 1.22 12.49
CA ILE A 214 -7.23 0.27 13.31
C ILE A 214 -8.10 -0.60 12.41
N ILE A 215 -8.80 0.02 11.44
CA ILE A 215 -9.77 -0.68 10.59
C ILE A 215 -9.07 -1.65 9.63
N THR A 216 -7.99 -1.22 8.97
CA THR A 216 -7.24 -2.09 8.06
C THR A 216 -6.58 -3.25 8.82
N LEU A 217 -6.10 -3.02 10.05
CA LEU A 217 -5.58 -4.09 10.88
C LEU A 217 -6.67 -5.06 11.33
N VAL A 218 -7.84 -4.57 11.76
CA VAL A 218 -8.99 -5.43 12.08
C VAL A 218 -9.37 -6.28 10.87
N ALA A 219 -9.48 -5.67 9.69
CA ALA A 219 -9.81 -6.37 8.45
C ALA A 219 -8.76 -7.44 8.11
N ALA A 220 -7.47 -7.13 8.27
CA ALA A 220 -6.39 -8.09 8.05
C ALA A 220 -6.50 -9.28 9.02
N MET A 221 -6.70 -9.01 10.30
CA MET A 221 -6.84 -10.05 11.34
C MET A 221 -8.05 -10.95 11.08
N ASP A 222 -9.22 -10.36 10.79
CA ASP A 222 -10.43 -11.13 10.49
C ASP A 222 -10.26 -11.99 9.23
N TRP A 223 -9.66 -11.42 8.17
CA TRP A 223 -9.41 -12.12 6.91
C TRP A 223 -8.45 -13.30 7.07
N LEU A 224 -7.37 -13.12 7.84
CA LEU A 224 -6.36 -14.14 8.13
C LEU A 224 -6.92 -15.26 9.01
N ARG A 225 -7.66 -14.90 10.08
CA ARG A 225 -8.27 -15.86 10.99
C ARG A 225 -9.36 -16.69 10.32
N ALA A 226 -10.18 -16.07 9.48
CA ALA A 226 -11.18 -16.79 8.69
C ALA A 226 -10.55 -17.88 7.81
N ARG A 227 -9.30 -17.66 7.37
CA ARG A 227 -8.49 -18.59 6.56
C ARG A 227 -7.55 -19.48 7.37
N LYS A 228 -7.67 -19.46 8.70
CA LYS A 228 -6.90 -20.32 9.64
C LYS A 228 -5.39 -20.12 9.59
N PHE A 229 -4.93 -18.92 9.20
CA PHE A 229 -3.53 -18.57 9.34
C PHE A 229 -3.16 -18.42 10.82
N ARG A 230 -1.96 -18.90 11.19
CA ARG A 230 -1.28 -18.46 12.40
C ARG A 230 -0.67 -17.10 12.13
N VAL A 231 -1.09 -16.10 12.92
CA VAL A 231 -0.78 -14.71 12.65
C VAL A 231 0.35 -14.22 13.55
N TYR A 232 1.38 -13.71 12.91
CA TYR A 232 2.52 -13.04 13.53
C TYR A 232 2.50 -11.57 13.16
N ILE A 233 2.96 -10.71 14.07
CA ILE A 233 2.98 -9.27 13.90
C ILE A 233 4.34 -8.74 14.34
N VAL A 234 4.99 -7.95 13.49
CA VAL A 234 6.27 -7.31 13.83
C VAL A 234 6.06 -6.27 14.94
N GLN A 235 6.90 -6.33 15.96
CA GLN A 235 6.92 -5.37 17.06
C GLN A 235 7.40 -4.01 16.56
N GLY A 236 6.89 -2.92 17.15
CA GLY A 236 7.25 -1.56 16.74
C GLY A 236 8.76 -1.31 16.74
N LYS A 237 9.48 -1.86 17.74
CA LYS A 237 10.94 -1.73 17.88
C LYS A 237 11.74 -2.43 16.77
N ALA A 238 11.13 -3.40 16.09
CA ALA A 238 11.73 -4.17 15.01
C ALA A 238 11.29 -3.68 13.61
N LEU A 239 10.42 -2.66 13.51
CA LEU A 239 10.04 -2.06 12.22
C LEU A 239 11.25 -1.55 11.44
N ALA A 240 12.30 -1.06 12.12
CA ALA A 240 13.50 -0.62 11.42
C ALA A 240 14.20 -1.78 10.66
N ALA A 241 14.09 -3.01 11.16
CA ALA A 241 14.64 -4.19 10.48
C ALA A 241 13.81 -4.62 9.27
N THR A 242 12.51 -4.32 9.22
CA THR A 242 11.64 -4.62 8.08
C THR A 242 11.67 -3.53 7.00
N HIS A 243 11.95 -2.28 7.36
CA HIS A 243 11.99 -1.16 6.42
C HIS A 243 13.35 -1.08 5.69
N GLU A 244 13.61 -2.02 4.77
CA GLU A 244 14.84 -2.05 3.93
C GLU A 244 14.99 -0.82 3.02
N VAL A 245 13.93 -0.01 2.84
CA VAL A 245 13.80 0.96 1.74
C VAL A 245 14.19 2.40 2.14
N ASN A 246 14.40 2.72 3.42
CA ASN A 246 14.81 4.08 3.80
C ASN A 246 15.62 4.18 5.11
N PRO A 247 16.89 3.74 5.11
CA PRO A 247 17.76 3.81 6.30
C PRO A 247 18.03 5.26 6.79
N ALA A 248 17.75 6.28 5.98
CA ALA A 248 18.04 7.68 6.27
C ALA A 248 16.97 8.38 7.14
N LYS A 249 15.82 7.75 7.43
CA LYS A 249 14.78 8.30 8.31
C LYS A 249 14.56 7.37 9.50
N PRO A 250 15.16 7.65 10.68
CA PRO A 250 14.96 6.80 11.84
C PRO A 250 13.49 6.75 12.26
N LEU A 251 13.01 5.57 12.62
CA LEU A 251 11.72 5.39 13.28
C LEU A 251 11.76 6.09 14.64
N SER A 252 10.97 7.16 14.80
CA SER A 252 10.86 7.82 16.10
C SER A 252 10.14 6.94 17.12
N GLN A 253 10.47 7.09 18.41
CA GLN A 253 9.79 6.35 19.49
C GLN A 253 8.27 6.55 19.47
N ALA A 254 7.79 7.76 19.10
CA ALA A 254 6.37 8.04 18.97
C ALA A 254 5.66 7.14 17.93
N ILE A 255 6.35 6.77 16.84
CA ILE A 255 5.83 5.84 15.83
C ILE A 255 5.78 4.42 16.40
N VAL A 256 6.86 4.00 17.08
CA VAL A 256 6.94 2.69 17.75
C VAL A 256 5.81 2.53 18.76
N ASP A 257 5.60 3.53 19.62
CA ASP A 257 4.55 3.50 20.64
C ASP A 257 3.15 3.51 20.02
N LEU A 258 2.94 4.29 18.97
CA LEU A 258 1.66 4.34 18.26
C LEU A 258 1.36 3.01 17.56
N HIS A 259 2.33 2.39 16.91
CA HIS A 259 2.22 1.05 16.34
C HIS A 259 1.84 0.02 17.40
N ASN A 260 2.60 -0.04 18.49
CA ASN A 260 2.36 -0.99 19.57
C ASN A 260 0.97 -0.81 20.19
N ARG A 261 0.56 0.42 20.49
CA ARG A 261 -0.79 0.71 21.00
C ARG A 261 -1.88 0.29 20.02
N THR A 262 -1.67 0.54 18.73
CA THR A 262 -2.64 0.12 17.68
C THR A 262 -2.83 -1.38 17.71
N VAL A 263 -1.74 -2.15 17.67
CA VAL A 263 -1.78 -3.61 17.71
C VAL A 263 -2.48 -4.09 18.97
N GLN A 264 -2.06 -3.61 20.15
CA GLN A 264 -2.63 -4.02 21.43
C GLN A 264 -4.14 -3.73 21.51
N ASN A 265 -4.57 -2.54 21.07
CA ASN A 265 -5.98 -2.16 21.07
C ASN A 265 -6.81 -3.05 20.14
N VAL A 266 -6.34 -3.29 18.93
CA VAL A 266 -7.04 -4.16 17.96
C VAL A 266 -7.11 -5.59 18.45
N ILE A 267 -5.99 -6.15 18.89
CA ILE A 267 -5.90 -7.53 19.41
C ILE A 267 -6.85 -7.71 20.58
N LYS A 268 -6.82 -6.80 21.57
CA LYS A 268 -7.75 -6.82 22.70
C LYS A 268 -9.21 -6.72 22.25
N GLY A 269 -9.53 -5.80 21.34
CA GLY A 269 -10.90 -5.63 20.83
C GLY A 269 -11.41 -6.83 20.03
N LEU A 270 -10.51 -7.61 19.43
CA LEU A 270 -10.79 -8.90 18.79
C LEU A 270 -10.83 -10.08 19.76
N SER A 271 -10.71 -9.81 21.08
CA SER A 271 -10.63 -10.82 22.14
C SER A 271 -9.48 -11.81 21.96
N LEU A 272 -8.36 -11.29 21.46
CA LEU A 272 -7.09 -12.00 21.29
C LEU A 272 -6.06 -11.50 22.30
N GLN A 273 -4.93 -12.18 22.34
CA GLN A 273 -3.72 -11.79 23.05
C GLN A 273 -2.55 -11.74 22.07
N VAL A 274 -1.58 -10.88 22.37
CA VAL A 274 -0.26 -10.98 21.75
C VAL A 274 0.73 -11.47 22.79
N VAL A 275 1.49 -12.49 22.40
CA VAL A 275 2.61 -13.03 23.17
C VAL A 275 3.88 -12.91 22.36
N ASP A 276 5.04 -12.86 23.02
CA ASP A 276 6.31 -12.92 22.32
C ASP A 276 6.46 -14.27 21.59
N ALA A 277 6.99 -14.24 20.37
CA ALA A 277 7.22 -15.46 19.59
C ALA A 277 8.16 -16.42 20.34
N THR A 278 7.78 -17.69 20.40
CA THR A 278 8.57 -18.74 21.05
C THR A 278 9.72 -19.23 20.15
N ARG A 279 10.57 -20.14 20.66
CA ARG A 279 11.59 -20.80 19.83
C ARG A 279 10.99 -21.66 18.72
N ASP A 280 9.84 -22.30 18.99
CA ASP A 280 9.14 -23.09 17.98
C ASP A 280 8.57 -22.19 16.89
N ASP A 281 8.04 -21.01 17.26
CA ASP A 281 7.61 -19.99 16.31
C ASP A 281 8.79 -19.46 15.47
N GLU A 282 9.95 -19.24 16.09
CA GLU A 282 11.17 -18.80 15.41
C GLU A 282 11.59 -19.77 14.31
N GLN A 283 11.65 -21.07 14.63
CA GLN A 283 12.00 -22.10 13.65
C GLN A 283 11.01 -22.11 12.48
N LEU A 284 9.70 -22.05 12.76
CA LEU A 284 8.67 -21.99 11.73
C LEU A 284 8.81 -20.76 10.82
N LEU A 285 9.11 -19.61 11.40
CA LEU A 285 9.29 -18.37 10.66
C LEU A 285 10.55 -18.42 9.79
N LEU A 286 11.67 -18.91 10.30
CA LEU A 286 12.93 -19.07 9.57
C LEU A 286 12.82 -20.07 8.42
N ASP A 287 12.00 -21.11 8.57
CA ASP A 287 11.73 -22.12 7.53
C ASP A 287 10.70 -21.69 6.48
N SER A 288 10.16 -20.47 6.60
CA SER A 288 9.16 -19.89 5.72
C SER A 288 9.69 -18.69 4.93
N SER A 289 8.95 -18.26 3.90
CA SER A 289 9.30 -17.10 3.08
C SER A 289 8.63 -15.79 3.53
N VAL A 290 7.99 -15.78 4.71
CA VAL A 290 7.18 -14.61 5.13
C VAL A 290 8.02 -13.40 5.56
N MET A 291 9.28 -13.63 5.98
CA MET A 291 10.19 -12.56 6.38
C MET A 291 10.96 -12.01 5.18
N ASN A 292 11.15 -10.69 5.15
CA ASN A 292 12.15 -10.10 4.26
C ASN A 292 13.57 -10.35 4.79
N THR A 293 14.57 -9.99 3.98
CA THR A 293 15.96 -10.27 4.28
C THR A 293 16.43 -9.58 5.56
N GLY A 294 16.03 -8.33 5.78
CA GLY A 294 16.39 -7.55 6.97
C GLY A 294 15.82 -8.14 8.26
N LEU A 295 14.54 -8.50 8.27
CA LEU A 295 13.92 -9.13 9.45
C LEU A 295 14.45 -10.53 9.68
N TYR A 296 14.66 -11.33 8.62
CA TYR A 296 15.28 -12.64 8.72
C TYR A 296 16.64 -12.54 9.43
N GLN A 297 17.52 -11.64 8.97
CA GLN A 297 18.83 -11.43 9.60
C GLN A 297 18.73 -10.98 11.06
N HIS A 298 17.76 -10.14 11.39
CA HIS A 298 17.52 -9.70 12.76
C HIS A 298 17.12 -10.87 13.65
N VAL A 299 16.14 -11.68 13.21
CA VAL A 299 15.66 -12.85 13.94
C VAL A 299 16.78 -13.87 14.13
N THR A 300 17.57 -14.18 13.10
CA THR A 300 18.72 -15.10 13.22
C THR A 300 19.75 -14.64 14.27
N ARG A 301 19.91 -13.33 14.48
CA ARG A 301 20.91 -12.77 15.42
C ARG A 301 20.38 -12.55 16.84
N HIS A 302 19.12 -12.18 16.97
CA HIS A 302 18.55 -11.68 18.23
C HIS A 302 17.35 -12.50 18.73
N GLY A 303 16.90 -13.48 17.94
CA GLY A 303 15.74 -14.33 18.22
C GLY A 303 14.40 -13.66 17.87
N ALA A 304 13.38 -14.46 17.56
CA ALA A 304 12.06 -13.96 17.14
C ALA A 304 11.32 -13.23 18.25
N SER A 305 11.47 -13.66 19.51
CA SER A 305 10.84 -13.01 20.68
C SER A 305 11.23 -11.53 20.83
N SER A 306 12.40 -11.15 20.32
CA SER A 306 12.88 -9.77 20.33
C SER A 306 12.24 -8.88 19.26
N ALA A 307 11.51 -9.44 18.30
CA ALA A 307 11.07 -8.72 17.11
C ALA A 307 9.62 -8.99 16.69
N ILE A 308 9.04 -10.10 17.12
CA ILE A 308 7.77 -10.61 16.59
C ILE A 308 6.86 -11.01 17.75
N TRP A 309 5.59 -10.63 17.63
CA TRP A 309 4.49 -11.16 18.43
C TRP A 309 3.73 -12.23 17.68
N ARG A 310 3.22 -13.22 18.40
CA ARG A 310 2.16 -14.12 17.93
C ARG A 310 0.82 -13.61 18.44
N ALA A 311 -0.17 -13.52 17.55
CA ALA A 311 -1.54 -13.21 17.92
C ALA A 311 -2.36 -14.49 18.10
N GLU A 312 -2.94 -14.70 19.29
CA GLU A 312 -3.71 -15.91 19.65
C GLU A 312 -4.97 -15.64 20.47
#